data_AF-A0A532T5A8-F1
#
_entry.id   AF-A0A532T5A8-F1
#
_cell.length_a   1.000
_cell.length_b   1.000
_cell.length_c   1.000
_cell.angle_alpha   90.00
_cell.angle_beta   90.00
_cell.angle_gamma   90.00
#
_symmetry.space_group_name_H-M   'P 1'
#
loop_
_entity.id
_entity.type
_entity.pdbx_description
1 polymer ?
#
loop_
_entity_poly.entity_id
_entity_poly.type
_entity_poly.pdbx_seq_one_letter_code
_entity_poly.pdbx_strand_id
1 'polypeptide(L)'
;MKKDKELLKIEWENHKVYTFGSLSASLIIAFGVLSNLNQLKENLISLSLLVLSFVVFMIAFFVSLKAMGSTYKELRNVIINRKPKKNKPRKKNF
;
A
#
# COMPACT_ATOMS: atom_id res chain seq x y z
N MET A 1 -4.02 17.01 16.42
CA MET A 1 -2.68 16.45 16.75
C MET A 1 -1.91 16.26 15.46
N LYS A 2 -0.73 16.90 15.30
CA LYS A 2 0.19 16.58 14.19
C LYS A 2 0.89 15.28 14.57
N LYS A 3 0.56 14.15 13.93
CA LYS A 3 1.38 12.93 14.02
C LYS A 3 2.84 13.30 13.70
N ASP A 4 3.78 12.78 14.49
CA ASP A 4 5.20 13.02 14.23
C ASP A 4 5.57 12.50 12.83
N LYS A 5 6.44 13.23 12.13
CA LYS A 5 6.81 12.91 10.74
C LYS A 5 7.46 11.54 10.63
N GLU A 6 8.16 11.11 11.68
CA GLU A 6 8.78 9.79 11.75
C GLU A 6 7.74 8.67 11.81
N LEU A 7 6.66 8.85 12.58
CA LEU A 7 5.55 7.88 12.63
C LEU A 7 4.88 7.72 11.27
N LEU A 8 4.62 8.83 10.57
CA LEU A 8 4.04 8.78 9.21
C LEU A 8 4.98 8.11 8.20
N LYS A 9 6.29 8.24 8.36
CA LYS A 9 7.28 7.57 7.50
C LYS A 9 7.30 6.06 7.76
N ILE A 10 7.23 5.63 9.02
CA ILE A 10 7.16 4.21 9.39
C ILE A 10 5.85 3.61 8.86
N GLU A 11 4.72 4.29 9.05
CA GLU A 11 3.40 3.86 8.56
C GLU A 11 3.39 3.73 7.02
N TRP A 12 4.06 4.64 6.32
CA TRP A 12 4.27 4.56 4.87
C TRP A 12 5.13 3.37 4.44
N GLU A 13 6.25 3.10 5.13
CA GLU A 13 7.08 1.92 4.86
C GLU A 13 6.30 0.62 5.08
N ASN A 14 5.54 0.53 6.18
CA ASN A 14 4.70 -0.62 6.47
C ASN A 14 3.66 -0.85 5.37
N HIS A 15 2.92 0.19 4.96
CA HIS A 15 1.93 0.05 3.90
C HIS A 15 2.54 -0.34 2.56
N LYS A 16 3.75 0.10 2.23
CA LYS A 16 4.49 -0.39 1.07
C LYS A 16 4.74 -1.90 1.18
N VAL A 17 5.31 -2.35 2.30
CA VAL A 17 5.60 -3.78 2.51
C VAL A 17 4.34 -4.62 2.40
N TYR A 18 3.23 -4.20 3.01
CA TYR A 18 1.95 -4.93 2.90
C TYR A 18 1.40 -4.93 1.47
N THR A 19 1.46 -3.81 0.75
CA THR A 19 0.95 -3.71 -0.63
C THR A 19 1.79 -4.55 -1.60
N PHE A 20 3.12 -4.40 -1.57
CA PHE A 20 4.00 -5.18 -2.45
C PHE A 20 4.08 -6.65 -2.04
N GLY A 21 4.04 -6.95 -0.74
CA GLY A 21 4.05 -8.32 -0.22
C GLY A 21 2.77 -9.08 -0.54
N SER A 22 1.59 -8.45 -0.43
CA SER A 22 0.32 -9.07 -0.83
C SER A 22 0.26 -9.30 -2.35
N LEU A 23 0.78 -8.37 -3.14
CA LEU A 23 0.86 -8.51 -4.60
C LEU A 23 1.82 -9.65 -5.00
N SER A 24 3.02 -9.70 -4.41
CA SER A 24 4.00 -10.75 -4.72
C SER A 24 3.52 -12.14 -4.27
N ALA A 25 2.90 -12.24 -3.10
CA ALA A 25 2.28 -13.48 -2.64
C ALA A 25 1.18 -13.94 -3.61
N SER A 26 0.33 -13.03 -4.08
CA SER A 26 -0.72 -13.33 -5.06
C SER A 26 -0.14 -13.88 -6.37
N LEU A 27 0.95 -13.29 -6.85
CA LEU A 27 1.66 -13.77 -8.06
C LEU A 27 2.26 -15.15 -7.85
N ILE A 28 2.95 -15.39 -6.72
CA ILE A 28 3.53 -16.71 -6.40
C ILE A 28 2.45 -17.78 -6.37
N ILE A 29 1.32 -17.50 -5.72
CA ILE A 29 0.18 -18.41 -5.68
C ILE A 29 -0.34 -18.68 -7.10
N ALA A 30 -0.53 -17.63 -7.92
CA ALA A 30 -0.98 -17.79 -9.30
C ALA A 30 -0.02 -18.65 -10.14
N PHE A 31 1.29 -18.43 -10.04
CA PHE A 31 2.30 -19.24 -10.73
C PHE A 31 2.34 -20.70 -10.22
N GLY A 32 2.25 -20.90 -8.90
CA GLY A 32 2.19 -22.24 -8.29
C GLY A 32 0.93 -23.02 -8.70
N VAL A 33 -0.18 -22.32 -8.94
CA VAL A 33 -1.42 -22.91 -9.45
C VAL A 33 -1.28 -23.30 -10.91
N LEU A 34 -0.77 -22.38 -11.73
CA LEU A 34 -0.54 -22.62 -13.16
C LEU A 34 0.38 -23.82 -13.39
N SER A 35 1.41 -24.00 -12.55
CA SER A 35 2.33 -25.14 -12.66
C SER A 35 1.73 -26.46 -12.20
N ASN A 36 0.66 -26.45 -11.39
CA ASN A 36 0.02 -27.65 -10.83
C ASN A 36 -1.43 -27.85 -11.31
N LEU A 37 -1.83 -27.22 -12.42
CA LEU A 37 -3.21 -27.24 -12.93
C LEU A 37 -3.79 -28.65 -13.09
N ASN A 38 -2.99 -29.61 -13.56
CA ASN A 38 -3.46 -30.97 -13.79
C ASN A 38 -3.86 -31.68 -12.48
N GLN A 39 -3.09 -31.49 -11.40
CA GLN A 39 -3.41 -32.06 -10.08
C GLN A 39 -4.52 -31.29 -9.37
N LEU A 40 -4.59 -29.97 -9.57
CA LEU A 40 -5.62 -29.10 -8.98
C LEU A 40 -7.00 -29.31 -9.57
N LYS A 41 -7.09 -29.65 -10.87
CA LYS A 41 -8.37 -29.95 -11.52
C LYS A 41 -9.08 -31.16 -10.91
N GLU A 42 -8.32 -32.13 -10.43
CA GLU A 42 -8.87 -33.36 -9.86
C GLU A 42 -9.34 -33.18 -8.41
N ASN A 43 -8.91 -32.09 -7.74
CA ASN A 43 -9.24 -31.84 -6.34
C ASN A 43 -10.00 -30.52 -6.15
N LEU A 44 -11.34 -30.62 -6.18
CA LEU A 44 -12.28 -29.51 -5.98
C LEU A 44 -12.08 -28.75 -4.65
N ILE A 45 -11.62 -29.44 -3.59
CA ILE A 45 -11.36 -28.80 -2.29
C ILE A 45 -10.14 -27.89 -2.37
N SER A 46 -9.07 -28.35 -3.02
CA SER A 46 -7.87 -27.54 -3.25
C SER A 46 -8.17 -26.32 -4.11
N LEU A 47 -9.01 -26.48 -5.15
CA LEU A 47 -9.42 -25.38 -6.00
C LEU A 47 -10.23 -24.30 -5.24
N SER A 48 -11.15 -24.71 -4.36
CA SER A 48 -11.96 -23.77 -3.57
C SER A 48 -11.15 -23.03 -2.50
N LEU A 49 -10.23 -23.73 -1.81
CA LEU A 49 -9.28 -23.10 -0.87
C LEU A 49 -8.36 -22.10 -1.56
N LEU A 50 -7.94 -22.40 -2.78
CA LEU A 50 -7.12 -21.51 -3.58
C LEU A 50 -7.85 -20.21 -3.94
N VAL A 51 -9.08 -20.34 -4.45
CA VAL A 51 -9.91 -19.18 -4.80
C VAL A 51 -10.18 -18.32 -3.56
N LEU A 52 -10.50 -18.96 -2.42
CA LEU A 52 -10.70 -18.24 -1.15
C LEU A 52 -9.45 -17.48 -0.73
N SER A 53 -8.28 -18.12 -0.81
CA SER A 53 -6.99 -17.49 -0.49
C SER A 53 -6.74 -16.28 -1.38
N PHE A 54 -6.97 -16.41 -2.69
CA PHE A 54 -6.81 -15.30 -3.64
C PHE A 54 -7.73 -14.12 -3.32
N VAL A 55 -8.99 -14.39 -2.98
CA VAL A 55 -9.95 -13.35 -2.57
C VAL A 55 -9.45 -12.60 -1.33
N VAL A 56 -8.97 -13.32 -0.31
CA VAL A 56 -8.41 -12.70 0.91
C VAL A 56 -7.20 -11.82 0.60
N PHE A 57 -6.28 -12.29 -0.25
CA PHE A 57 -5.11 -11.50 -0.65
C PHE A 57 -5.50 -10.23 -1.43
N MET A 58 -6.47 -10.33 -2.34
CA MET A 58 -6.96 -9.16 -3.09
C MET A 58 -7.62 -8.13 -2.17
N ILE A 59 -8.41 -8.56 -1.18
CA ILE A 59 -8.98 -7.66 -0.18
C ILE A 59 -7.86 -6.96 0.60
N ALA A 60 -6.88 -7.72 1.10
CA ALA A 60 -5.74 -7.17 1.82
C ALA A 60 -4.95 -6.15 0.98
N PHE A 61 -4.77 -6.43 -0.31
CA PHE A 61 -4.13 -5.53 -1.28
C PHE A 61 -4.90 -4.20 -1.42
N PHE A 62 -6.21 -4.25 -1.67
CA PHE A 62 -7.02 -3.03 -1.83
C PHE A 62 -7.06 -2.17 -0.55
N VAL A 63 -7.16 -2.81 0.62
CA VAL A 63 -7.10 -2.11 1.91
C VAL A 63 -5.75 -1.43 2.08
N SER A 64 -4.65 -2.13 1.79
CA SER A 64 -3.29 -1.59 1.88
C SER A 64 -3.07 -0.43 0.91
N LEU A 65 -3.54 -0.54 -0.33
CA LEU A 65 -3.43 0.50 -1.35
C LEU A 65 -4.18 1.78 -0.93
N LYS A 66 -5.39 1.63 -0.38
CA LYS A 66 -6.18 2.77 0.11
C LYS A 66 -5.48 3.46 1.28
N ALA A 67 -4.96 2.68 2.23
CA ALA A 67 -4.22 3.21 3.38
C ALA A 67 -2.94 3.92 2.93
N MET A 68 -2.17 3.30 2.03
CA MET A 68 -0.98 3.87 1.42
C MET A 68 -1.29 5.22 0.75
N GLY A 69 -2.33 5.30 -0.08
CA GLY A 69 -2.76 6.55 -0.72
C GLY A 69 -3.11 7.66 0.28
N SER A 70 -3.73 7.30 1.42
CA SER A 70 -4.03 8.25 2.49
C SER A 70 -2.75 8.76 3.17
N THR A 71 -1.88 7.85 3.59
CA THR A 71 -0.60 8.19 4.25
C THR A 71 0.29 9.02 3.33
N TYR A 72 0.29 8.76 2.02
CA TYR A 72 0.98 9.59 1.03
C TYR A 72 0.46 11.03 1.00
N LYS A 73 -0.86 11.21 0.94
CA LYS A 73 -1.47 12.55 0.93
C LYS A 73 -1.12 13.32 2.20
N GLU A 74 -1.13 12.64 3.35
CA GLU A 74 -0.78 13.23 4.63
C GLU A 74 0.70 13.61 4.70
N LEU A 75 1.60 12.70 4.27
CA LEU A 75 3.04 12.96 4.16
C LEU A 75 3.34 14.14 3.23
N ARG A 76 2.66 14.20 2.07
CA ARG A 76 2.78 15.29 1.09
C ARG A 76 2.33 16.62 1.69
N ASN A 77 1.21 16.65 2.42
CA ASN A 77 0.70 17.86 3.06
C ASN A 77 1.65 18.35 4.17
N VAL A 78 2.25 17.45 4.95
CA VAL A 78 3.27 17.81 5.96
C VAL A 78 4.52 18.40 5.32
N ILE A 79 4.96 17.87 4.17
CA ILE A 79 6.13 18.38 3.44
C ILE A 79 5.82 19.73 2.77
N ILE A 80 4.67 19.88 2.10
CA ILE A 80 4.31 21.10 1.35
C ILE A 80 3.98 22.26 2.29
N ASN A 81 3.24 22.03 3.38
CA ASN A 81 2.92 23.07 4.36
C ASN A 81 4.13 23.50 5.22
N ARG A 82 5.28 22.84 5.06
CA ARG A 82 6.57 23.27 5.63
C ARG A 82 7.41 24.11 4.68
N LYS A 83 6.98 24.37 3.43
CA LYS A 83 7.68 25.39 2.62
C LYS A 83 7.63 26.71 3.39
N PRO A 84 8.78 27.33 3.70
CA PRO A 84 8.80 28.59 4.43
C PRO A 84 7.93 29.57 3.64
N LYS A 85 6.96 30.22 4.32
CA LYS A 85 6.34 31.43 3.78
C LYS A 85 7.50 32.31 3.38
N LYS A 86 7.76 32.46 2.07
CA LYS A 86 8.69 33.49 1.58
C LYS A 86 8.15 34.78 2.16
N ASN A 87 8.82 35.33 3.17
CA ASN A 87 8.55 36.67 3.63
C ASN A 87 8.72 37.54 2.40
N LYS A 88 7.60 38.01 1.83
CA LYS A 88 7.66 39.05 0.81
C LYS A 88 8.44 40.19 1.47
N PRO A 89 9.54 40.67 0.87
CA PRO A 89 10.24 41.82 1.42
C PRO A 89 9.22 42.95 1.54
N ARG A 90 9.03 43.43 2.76
CA ARG A 90 8.16 44.57 3.06
C ARG A 90 8.79 45.72 2.27
N LYS A 91 8.15 46.17 1.18
CA LYS A 91 8.54 47.40 0.48
C LYS A 91 8.59 48.49 1.55
N LYS A 92 9.80 48.91 1.92
CA LYS A 92 9.99 50.16 2.65
C LYS A 92 9.77 51.25 1.61
N ASN A 93 8.66 51.95 1.72
CA ASN A 93 8.51 53.23 1.06
C ASN A 93 9.34 54.22 1.88
N PHE A 94 10.43 54.70 1.28
CA PHE A 94 11.10 55.94 1.63
C PHE A 94 11.41 56.63 0.30
#